data_AF-A0AAD5LYB0-F1
#
_entry.id   AF-A0AAD5LYB0-F1
#
_cell.length_a   1.000
_cell.length_b   1.000
_cell.length_c   1.000
_cell.angle_alpha   90.00
_cell.angle_beta   90.00
_cell.angle_gamma   90.00
#
_symmetry.space_group_name_H-M   'P 1'
#
loop_
_entity.id
_entity.type
_entity.pdbx_description
1 polymer ?
#
loop_
_entity_poly.entity_id
_entity_poly.type
_entity_poly.pdbx_seq_one_letter_code
_entity_poly.pdbx_strand_id
1 'polypeptide(L)'
;MGIAESAFVALGFFGAHILTLSVLLVTSLVYMIQNPSIFGANMETPFPDVSVWGKAVTGNVFTALFFGYGTSMLGMTGFEASAQFVEEQAPGVFPKTLRNMWALSSLFNVAFAVLALGVLPMDGPEGIIAKKEVERCSRRT
;
A
#
# COMPACT_ATOMS: atom_id res chain seq x y z
N MET A 1 -30.69 19.55 -5.24
CA MET A 1 -30.71 18.53 -4.17
C MET A 1 -29.81 17.36 -4.58
N GLY A 2 -28.51 17.42 -4.32
CA GLY A 2 -27.61 16.34 -4.77
C GLY A 2 -26.19 16.39 -4.22
N ILE A 3 -25.59 17.58 -4.10
CA ILE A 3 -24.21 17.71 -3.62
C ILE A 3 -24.10 17.42 -2.11
N ALA A 4 -25.01 17.96 -1.30
CA ALA A 4 -25.01 17.75 0.16
C ALA A 4 -25.36 16.30 0.56
N GLU A 5 -26.27 15.67 -0.17
CA GLU A 5 -26.68 14.28 0.07
C GLU A 5 -25.58 13.29 -0.34
N SER A 6 -24.92 13.56 -1.49
CA SER A 6 -23.75 12.79 -1.94
C SER A 6 -22.55 12.95 -1.01
N ALA A 7 -22.30 14.14 -0.47
CA ALA A 7 -21.20 14.39 0.47
C ALA A 7 -21.31 13.54 1.75
N PHE A 8 -22.54 13.31 2.25
CA PHE A 8 -22.76 12.45 3.41
C PHE A 8 -22.44 10.98 3.10
N VAL A 9 -22.86 10.48 1.93
CA VAL A 9 -22.54 9.12 1.48
C VAL A 9 -21.03 8.94 1.30
N ALA A 10 -20.36 9.91 0.67
CA ALA A 10 -18.90 9.91 0.51
C ALA A 10 -18.17 9.89 1.86
N LEU A 11 -18.65 10.66 2.84
CA LEU A 11 -18.13 10.61 4.21
C LEU A 11 -18.34 9.24 4.86
N GLY A 12 -19.48 8.59 4.62
CA GLY A 12 -19.76 7.23 5.07
C GLY A 12 -18.76 6.21 4.52
N PHE A 13 -18.49 6.24 3.21
CA PHE A 13 -17.47 5.38 2.60
C PHE A 13 -16.07 5.66 3.14
N PHE A 14 -15.72 6.94 3.30
CA PHE A 14 -14.45 7.33 3.88
C PHE A 14 -14.30 6.79 5.31
N GLY A 15 -15.34 6.95 6.15
CA GLY A 15 -15.34 6.42 7.51
C GLY A 15 -15.21 4.90 7.57
N ALA A 16 -15.96 4.18 6.73
CA ALA A 16 -15.84 2.73 6.62
C ALA A 16 -14.43 2.31 6.16
N HIS A 17 -13.83 3.04 5.21
CA HIS A 17 -12.48 2.78 4.73
C HIS A 17 -11.42 3.00 5.81
N ILE A 18 -11.48 4.11 6.55
CA ILE A 18 -10.57 4.35 7.67
C ILE A 18 -10.74 3.28 8.76
N LEU A 19 -11.97 2.84 9.03
CA LEU A 19 -12.24 1.76 9.98
C LEU A 19 -11.59 0.45 9.54
N THR A 20 -11.77 0.03 8.29
CA THR A 20 -11.19 -1.23 7.79
C THR A 20 -9.67 -1.19 7.78
N LEU A 21 -9.07 -0.06 7.36
CA LEU A 21 -7.62 0.13 7.45
C LEU A 21 -7.13 0.10 8.90
N SER A 22 -7.85 0.72 9.83
CA SER A 22 -7.47 0.74 11.25
C SER A 22 -7.53 -0.65 11.87
N VAL A 23 -8.59 -1.42 11.59
CA VAL A 23 -8.71 -2.81 12.05
C VAL A 23 -7.57 -3.65 11.47
N LEU A 24 -7.32 -3.55 10.16
CA LEU A 24 -6.25 -4.29 9.50
C LEU A 24 -4.87 -3.94 10.07
N LEU A 25 -4.62 -2.66 10.36
CA LEU A 25 -3.38 -2.20 10.98
C LEU A 25 -3.20 -2.84 12.36
N VAL A 26 -4.23 -2.82 13.21
CA VAL A 26 -4.16 -3.39 14.57
C VAL A 26 -3.99 -4.90 14.52
N THR A 27 -4.76 -5.62 13.72
CA THR A 27 -4.64 -7.08 13.62
C THR A 27 -3.28 -7.50 13.06
N SER A 28 -2.79 -6.81 12.05
CA SER A 28 -1.45 -7.04 11.47
C SER A 28 -0.34 -6.78 12.48
N LEU A 29 -0.46 -5.71 13.27
CA LEU A 29 0.51 -5.37 14.31
C LEU A 29 0.53 -6.43 15.41
N VAL A 30 -0.63 -6.86 15.90
CA VAL A 30 -0.74 -7.94 16.91
C VAL A 30 -0.11 -9.23 16.37
N TYR A 31 -0.39 -9.59 15.11
CA TYR A 31 0.18 -10.78 14.48
C TYR A 31 1.70 -10.71 14.34
N MET A 32 2.25 -9.57 13.92
CA MET A 32 3.69 -9.33 13.81
C MET A 32 4.40 -9.48 15.16
N ILE A 33 3.82 -8.92 16.24
CA ILE A 33 4.40 -9.01 17.59
C ILE A 33 4.40 -10.46 18.09
N GLN A 34 3.37 -11.25 17.76
CA GLN A 34 3.30 -12.66 18.12
C GLN A 34 4.28 -13.54 17.32
N ASN A 35 4.63 -13.13 16.09
CA ASN A 35 5.47 -13.90 15.17
C ASN A 35 6.67 -13.08 14.65
N PRO A 36 7.59 -12.64 15.52
CA PRO A 36 8.71 -11.77 15.12
C PRO A 36 9.70 -12.45 14.17
N SER A 37 9.72 -13.79 14.14
CA SER A 37 10.59 -14.56 13.24
C SER A 37 10.28 -14.32 11.76
N ILE A 38 9.03 -14.02 11.40
CA ILE A 38 8.63 -13.75 10.01
C ILE A 38 9.34 -12.49 9.49
N PHE A 39 9.38 -11.43 10.31
CA PHE A 39 10.05 -10.20 9.94
C PHE A 39 11.56 -10.40 9.73
N GLY A 40 12.21 -11.13 10.64
CA GLY A 40 13.63 -11.46 10.54
C GLY A 40 13.95 -12.26 9.27
N ALA A 41 13.22 -13.34 9.04
CA ALA A 41 13.38 -14.19 7.87
C ALA A 41 13.16 -13.42 6.57
N ASN A 42 12.17 -12.52 6.53
CA ASN A 42 11.91 -11.67 5.38
C ASN A 42 13.05 -10.69 5.08
N MET A 43 13.71 -10.13 6.09
CA MET A 43 14.85 -9.21 5.87
C MET A 43 16.11 -9.93 5.36
N GLU A 44 16.21 -11.24 5.55
CA GLU A 44 17.31 -12.05 5.02
C GLU A 44 17.09 -12.47 3.55
N THR A 45 15.90 -12.23 2.99
CA THR A 45 15.62 -12.60 1.60
C THR A 45 16.33 -11.69 0.59
N PRO A 46 16.84 -12.24 -0.53
CA PRO A 46 17.45 -11.45 -1.58
C PRO A 46 16.39 -10.61 -2.32
N PHE A 47 16.83 -9.51 -2.92
CA PHE A 47 15.94 -8.65 -3.72
C PHE A 47 15.29 -9.45 -4.87
N PRO A 48 13.97 -9.37 -5.05
CA PRO A 48 13.29 -10.14 -6.08
C PRO A 48 13.58 -9.60 -7.49
N ASP A 49 13.73 -10.50 -8.46
CA ASP A 49 13.83 -10.14 -9.86
C ASP A 49 12.51 -9.56 -10.38
N VAL A 50 12.62 -8.47 -11.15
CA VAL A 50 11.47 -7.77 -11.72
C VAL A 50 11.34 -8.14 -13.20
N SER A 51 10.15 -8.59 -13.61
CA SER A 51 9.88 -8.82 -15.03
C SER A 51 9.37 -7.53 -15.68
N VAL A 52 10.19 -6.98 -16.57
CA VAL A 52 9.82 -5.81 -17.38
C VAL A 52 9.70 -6.27 -18.82
N TRP A 53 8.49 -6.17 -19.38
CA TRP A 53 8.19 -6.55 -20.77
C TRP A 53 8.68 -7.96 -21.14
N GLY A 54 8.48 -8.92 -20.24
CA GLY A 54 8.87 -10.32 -20.45
C GLY A 54 10.35 -10.62 -20.25
N LYS A 55 11.20 -9.62 -19.95
CA LYS A 55 12.61 -9.83 -19.57
C LYS A 55 12.78 -9.73 -18.06
N ALA A 56 13.52 -10.67 -17.48
CA ALA A 56 13.89 -10.61 -16.07
C ALA A 56 15.04 -9.61 -15.90
N VAL A 57 14.82 -8.60 -15.05
CA VAL A 57 15.84 -7.67 -14.59
C VAL A 57 16.26 -8.11 -13.19
N THR A 58 17.57 -8.28 -12.99
CA THR A 58 18.13 -8.75 -11.73
C THR A 58 17.77 -7.80 -10.58
N GLY A 59 17.26 -8.37 -9.49
CA GLY A 59 16.94 -7.65 -8.27
C GLY A 59 18.19 -7.05 -7.62
N ASN A 60 18.19 -5.74 -7.44
CA ASN A 60 19.18 -5.00 -6.65
C ASN A 60 18.53 -3.79 -5.97
N VAL A 61 19.27 -3.13 -5.07
CA VAL A 61 18.77 -1.96 -4.30
C VAL A 61 18.20 -0.87 -5.22
N PHE A 62 18.86 -0.59 -6.34
CA PHE A 62 18.40 0.42 -7.29
C PHE A 62 17.05 0.05 -7.92
N THR A 63 16.91 -1.19 -8.41
CA THR A 63 15.64 -1.67 -8.97
C THR A 63 14.52 -1.68 -7.93
N ALA A 64 14.81 -2.10 -6.69
CA ALA A 64 13.84 -2.09 -5.61
C ALA A 64 13.34 -0.68 -5.28
N LEU A 65 14.25 0.30 -5.19
CA LEU A 65 13.89 1.70 -4.96
C LEU A 65 13.14 2.31 -6.15
N PHE A 66 13.58 2.05 -7.38
CA PHE A 66 12.95 2.59 -8.59
C PHE A 66 11.52 2.08 -8.76
N PHE A 67 11.30 0.77 -8.68
CA PHE A 67 9.97 0.18 -8.81
C PHE A 67 9.09 0.41 -7.58
N GLY A 68 9.67 0.43 -6.37
CA GLY A 68 8.96 0.80 -5.15
C GLY A 68 8.46 2.24 -5.19
N TYR A 69 9.33 3.18 -5.58
CA TYR A 69 8.95 4.58 -5.78
C TYR A 69 7.88 4.72 -6.87
N GLY A 70 8.06 4.08 -8.03
CA GLY A 70 7.07 4.11 -9.11
C GLY A 70 5.70 3.60 -8.68
N THR A 71 5.66 2.53 -7.88
CA THR A 71 4.40 2.01 -7.31
C THR A 71 3.77 3.00 -6.33
N SER A 72 4.58 3.69 -5.51
CA SER A 72 4.09 4.68 -4.54
C SER A 72 3.46 5.91 -5.20
N MET A 73 3.90 6.28 -6.41
CA MET A 73 3.37 7.44 -7.16
C MET A 73 1.90 7.29 -7.56
N LEU A 74 1.37 6.06 -7.65
CA LEU A 74 -0.04 5.81 -7.94
C LEU A 74 -0.96 6.44 -6.87
N GLY A 75 -0.49 6.51 -5.62
CA GLY A 75 -1.22 7.11 -4.50
C GLY A 75 -1.28 8.64 -4.50
N MET A 76 -0.51 9.33 -5.36
CA MET A 76 -0.49 10.80 -5.42
C MET A 76 -1.67 11.39 -6.21
N THR A 77 -2.33 10.59 -7.05
CA THR A 77 -3.47 11.01 -7.89
C THR A 77 -4.65 11.57 -7.08
N GLY A 78 -4.82 11.13 -5.82
CA GLY A 78 -5.83 11.69 -4.91
C GLY A 78 -5.59 13.16 -4.55
N PHE A 79 -4.33 13.62 -4.50
CA PHE A 79 -4.01 15.02 -4.21
C PHE A 79 -4.33 15.93 -5.40
N GLU A 80 -4.13 15.43 -6.62
CA GLU A 80 -4.48 16.12 -7.86
C GLU A 80 -5.99 16.38 -7.95
N ALA A 81 -6.81 15.36 -7.61
CA ALA A 81 -8.26 15.49 -7.60
C ALA A 81 -8.75 16.56 -6.61
N SER A 82 -8.10 16.74 -5.45
CA SER A 82 -8.46 17.80 -4.49
C SER A 82 -8.15 19.20 -5.00
N ALA A 83 -7.13 19.37 -5.85
CA ALA A 83 -6.77 20.66 -6.42
C ALA A 83 -7.78 21.12 -7.47
N GLN A 84 -8.42 20.19 -8.18
CA GLN A 84 -9.41 20.50 -9.21
C GLN A 84 -10.68 21.18 -8.66
N PHE A 85 -11.00 20.99 -7.38
CA PHE A 85 -12.15 21.60 -6.71
C PHE A 85 -11.76 22.74 -5.77
N VAL A 86 -10.54 23.28 -5.89
CA VAL A 86 -10.04 24.33 -4.99
C VAL A 86 -10.92 25.58 -5.00
N GLU A 87 -11.52 25.91 -6.15
CA GLU A 87 -12.38 27.08 -6.34
C GLU A 87 -13.76 26.95 -5.67
N GLU A 88 -14.23 25.72 -5.44
CA GLU A 88 -15.50 25.44 -4.76
C GLU A 88 -15.35 25.38 -3.22
N GLN A 89 -14.11 25.41 -2.72
CA GLN A 89 -13.82 25.31 -1.29
C GLN A 89 -13.79 26.69 -0.62
N ALA A 90 -14.22 26.74 0.65
CA ALA A 90 -14.11 27.96 1.44
C ALA A 90 -12.64 28.37 1.65
N PRO A 91 -12.35 29.68 1.78
CA PRO A 91 -10.98 30.17 1.97
C PRO A 91 -10.27 29.48 3.14
N GLY A 92 -9.06 28.96 2.88
CA GLY A 92 -8.24 28.29 3.89
C GLY A 92 -8.62 26.85 4.22
N VAL A 93 -9.62 26.26 3.56
CA VAL A 93 -9.94 24.82 3.68
C VAL A 93 -8.95 23.97 2.89
N PHE A 94 -8.58 24.38 1.68
CA PHE A 94 -7.69 23.62 0.80
C PHE A 94 -6.34 23.23 1.45
N PRO A 95 -5.59 24.14 2.11
CA PRO A 95 -4.36 23.74 2.80
C PRO A 95 -4.59 22.75 3.95
N LYS A 96 -5.75 22.83 4.63
CA LYS A 96 -6.11 21.87 5.69
C LYS A 96 -6.42 20.50 5.10
N THR A 97 -7.12 20.46 3.97
CA THR A 97 -7.42 19.22 3.24
C THR A 97 -6.13 18.53 2.81
N LEU A 98 -5.21 19.24 2.17
CA LEU A 98 -3.92 18.68 1.74
C LEU A 98 -3.09 18.17 2.92
N ARG A 99 -2.99 18.96 4.01
CA ARG A 99 -2.23 18.55 5.20
C ARG A 99 -2.80 17.30 5.85
N ASN A 100 -4.12 17.21 5.99
CA ASN A 100 -4.78 16.06 6.60
C ASN A 100 -4.68 14.81 5.71
N MET A 101 -4.87 14.95 4.39
CA MET A 101 -4.69 13.85 3.44
C MET A 101 -3.25 13.34 3.45
N TRP A 102 -2.27 14.23 3.42
CA TRP A 102 -0.85 13.86 3.46
C TRP A 102 -0.51 13.10 4.74
N ALA A 103 -0.90 13.62 5.90
CA ALA A 103 -0.61 12.98 7.18
C ALA A 103 -1.23 11.57 7.29
N LEU A 104 -2.51 11.42 6.93
CA LEU A 104 -3.19 10.12 6.98
C LEU A 104 -2.61 9.12 5.98
N SER A 105 -2.39 9.56 4.73
CA SER A 105 -1.82 8.71 3.67
C SER A 105 -0.42 8.25 4.02
N SER A 106 0.46 9.13 4.48
CA SER A 106 1.81 8.76 4.89
C SER A 106 1.81 7.80 6.08
N LEU A 107 0.95 8.02 7.08
CA LEU A 107 0.85 7.14 8.24
C LEU A 107 0.48 5.71 7.83
N PHE A 108 -0.62 5.54 7.09
CA PHE A 108 -1.08 4.20 6.70
C PHE A 108 -0.10 3.54 5.72
N ASN A 109 0.41 4.25 4.72
CA ASN A 109 1.33 3.67 3.74
C ASN A 109 2.64 3.20 4.39
N VAL A 110 3.24 4.00 5.27
CA VAL A 110 4.47 3.61 5.96
C VAL A 110 4.21 2.46 6.93
N ALA A 111 3.10 2.52 7.69
CA ALA A 111 2.73 1.43 8.59
C ALA A 111 2.53 0.12 7.84
N PHE A 112 1.75 0.11 6.74
CA PHE A 112 1.50 -1.11 5.97
C PHE A 112 2.74 -1.62 5.24
N ALA A 113 3.65 -0.75 4.79
CA ALA A 113 4.91 -1.19 4.21
C ALA A 113 5.74 -2.02 5.21
N VAL A 114 5.82 -1.59 6.46
CA VAL A 114 6.52 -2.32 7.52
C VAL A 114 5.72 -3.56 7.95
N LEU A 115 4.42 -3.43 8.16
CA LEU A 115 3.55 -4.53 8.58
C LEU A 115 3.51 -5.68 7.56
N ALA A 116 3.54 -5.37 6.27
CA ALA A 116 3.61 -6.39 5.21
C ALA A 116 4.83 -7.31 5.39
N LEU A 117 5.99 -6.75 5.76
CA LEU A 117 7.21 -7.53 6.01
C LEU A 117 7.13 -8.40 7.26
N GLY A 118 6.26 -8.11 8.23
CA GLY A 118 6.13 -8.95 9.43
C GLY A 118 4.95 -9.94 9.41
N VAL A 119 4.02 -9.77 8.48
CA VAL A 119 2.82 -10.61 8.38
C VAL A 119 2.93 -11.63 7.25
N LEU A 120 3.50 -11.24 6.11
CA LEU A 120 3.52 -12.08 4.90
C LEU A 120 4.87 -12.79 4.75
N PRO A 121 4.96 -14.12 4.94
CA PRO A 121 6.20 -14.84 4.69
C PRO A 121 6.56 -14.79 3.20
N MET A 122 7.78 -14.37 2.87
CA MET A 122 8.26 -14.36 1.49
C MET A 122 8.77 -15.74 1.05
N ASP A 123 9.46 -16.44 1.95
CA ASP A 123 10.05 -17.76 1.72
C ASP A 123 9.32 -18.87 2.52
N GLY A 124 9.55 -20.13 2.16
CA GLY A 124 8.92 -21.32 2.77
C GLY A 124 7.71 -21.88 2.01
N PRO A 125 7.12 -23.01 2.46
CA PRO A 125 6.07 -23.74 1.74
C PRO A 125 4.80 -22.92 1.49
N GLU A 126 4.50 -21.98 2.39
CA GLU A 126 3.36 -21.07 2.28
C GLU A 126 3.75 -19.67 1.77
N GLY A 127 5.04 -19.45 1.49
CA GLY A 127 5.61 -18.18 1.10
C GLY A 127 5.26 -17.76 -0.33
N ILE A 128 5.33 -16.45 -0.58
CA ILE A 128 4.93 -15.84 -1.86
C ILE A 128 5.80 -16.33 -3.02
N ILE A 129 7.10 -16.56 -2.80
CA ILE A 129 8.02 -17.00 -3.85
C ILE A 129 7.68 -18.42 -4.32
N ALA A 130 7.44 -19.36 -3.41
CA ALA A 130 7.08 -20.74 -3.74
C ALA A 130 5.78 -20.83 -4.55
N LYS A 131 4.75 -20.04 -4.19
CA LYS A 131 3.48 -20.02 -4.94
C LYS A 131 3.63 -19.47 -6.35
N LYS A 132 4.49 -18.46 -6.54
CA LYS A 132 4.77 -17.86 -7.85
C LYS A 132 5.42 -18.86 -8.81
N GLU A 133 6.26 -19.76 -8.30
CA GLU A 133 6.88 -20.83 -9.11
C GLU A 133 5.87 -21.90 -9.52
N VAL A 134 5.01 -22.33 -8.60
CA VAL A 134 3.94 -23.30 -8.87
C VAL A 134 2.98 -22.79 -9.95
N GLU A 135 2.53 -21.53 -9.85
CA GLU A 135 1.68 -20.94 -10.89
C GLU A 135 2.37 -20.82 -12.25
N ARG A 136 3.68 -20.54 -12.26
CA ARG A 136 4.46 -20.47 -13.50
C ARG A 136 4.65 -21.86 -14.13
N CYS A 137 4.69 -22.91 -13.32
CA CYS A 137 4.73 -24.30 -13.80
C CYS A 137 3.38 -24.70 -14.41
N SER A 138 2.26 -24.40 -13.73
CA SER A 138 0.91 -24.68 -14.23
C SER A 138 0.54 -23.90 -15.50
N ARG A 139 1.04 -22.68 -15.70
CA ARG A 139 0.81 -21.90 -16.94
C ARG A 139 1.61 -22.40 -18.14
N ARG A 140 2.53 -23.35 -17.96
CA ARG A 140 3.38 -23.92 -19.01
C ARG A 140 2.95 -25.31 -19.50
N THR A 141 1.95 -25.92 -18.87
CA THR A 141 1.29 -27.17 -19.26
C THR A 141 -0.04 -26.88 -19.93
#